data_AF-A0A1G2Z5B9-F1
#
_entry.id   AF-A0A1G2Z5B9-F1
#
_cell.length_a   1.000
_cell.length_b   1.000
_cell.length_c   1.000
_cell.angle_alpha   90.00
_cell.angle_beta   90.00
_cell.angle_gamma   90.00
#
_symmetry.space_group_name_H-M   'P 1'
#
loop_
_entity.id
_entity.type
_entity.pdbx_description
1 polymer ?
#
loop_
_entity_poly.entity_id
_entity_poly.type
_entity_poly.pdbx_seq_one_letter_code
_entity_poly.pdbx_strand_id
1 'polypeptide(L)'
;MTVRHDGCRDVVVEGDDPQEMVEDERLRYEGAWSVQPCAEASGKTLHVASQGGARVKFSFDGNQVRLIGRAGPDGGRADVLVDGVKQLCGVDFWCPQVRDQQVLCYRNGLEQGNHSLEIVTLGTKNPMSAGTRVYVDAVQWSAAQGKSDLAEGGGPADPQRVIFGYLSRQDYVDSTGNAWRPATEFVFRIGSKADLVPVAFWTDPRIKDVAGTPDPDLYRYGIRGSDFTAYFTVAPTQTYHVRLKFCQTEPPPQPGGYATSVEIQDKPVVTDMDIAATAGGLGKAVDLVFNGVRPQGGVIAIRFRHRFAGNAMIQAIEVEPGDCPTGATGATPVPFQFPPGTN
;
A
#
# COMPACT_ATOMS: atom_id res chain seq x y z
N MET A 1 -2.19 3.42 27.63
CA MET A 1 -2.15 4.91 27.58
C MET A 1 -3.26 5.44 28.48
N THR A 2 -2.93 6.30 29.43
CA THR A 2 -3.92 6.94 30.32
C THR A 2 -3.87 8.43 30.05
N VAL A 3 -4.98 9.00 29.57
CA VAL A 3 -5.07 10.45 29.34
C VAL A 3 -5.39 11.10 30.69
N ARG A 4 -4.49 12.00 31.14
CA ARG A 4 -4.63 12.77 32.38
C ARG A 4 -5.16 14.17 32.04
N HIS A 5 -5.99 14.73 32.90
CA HIS A 5 -6.55 16.09 32.78
C HIS A 5 -5.92 17.05 33.81
N ASP A 6 -4.62 16.95 34.04
CA ASP A 6 -3.88 17.75 35.02
C ASP A 6 -3.16 18.95 34.42
N GLY A 7 -3.40 19.26 33.14
CA GLY A 7 -2.80 20.41 32.46
C GLY A 7 -1.37 20.15 31.97
N CYS A 8 -0.84 18.92 32.11
CA CYS A 8 0.43 18.55 31.49
C CYS A 8 0.30 18.63 29.96
N ARG A 9 1.19 19.40 29.32
CA ARG A 9 1.25 19.57 27.85
C ARG A 9 2.37 18.79 27.19
N ASP A 10 3.27 18.25 28.01
CA ASP A 10 4.45 17.53 27.55
C ASP A 10 4.22 16.03 27.79
N VAL A 11 4.23 15.28 26.71
CA VAL A 11 4.19 13.81 26.75
C VAL A 11 5.57 13.33 26.38
N VAL A 12 6.27 12.71 27.33
CA VAL A 12 7.53 12.01 27.08
C VAL A 12 7.22 10.53 26.94
N VAL A 13 7.65 9.94 25.82
CA VAL A 13 7.68 8.49 25.66
C VAL A 13 9.07 8.05 26.09
N GLU A 14 9.16 7.43 27.27
CA GLU A 14 10.41 6.88 27.79
C GLU A 14 10.57 5.43 27.31
N GLY A 15 11.79 5.06 26.90
CA GLY A 15 12.15 3.72 26.43
C GLY A 15 13.60 3.67 25.97
N ASP A 16 14.11 2.46 25.68
CA ASP A 16 15.50 2.22 25.26
C ASP A 16 15.76 2.61 23.79
N ASP A 17 15.10 3.65 23.27
CA ASP A 17 15.38 4.18 21.93
C ASP A 17 16.69 4.99 21.97
N PRO A 18 17.78 4.57 21.28
CA PRO A 18 19.01 5.35 21.13
C PRO A 18 18.78 6.51 20.15
N GLN A 19 17.84 7.39 20.49
CA GLN A 19 17.53 8.56 19.70
C GLN A 19 18.61 9.61 19.90
N GLU A 20 19.23 10.00 18.79
CA GLU A 20 20.23 11.05 18.72
C GLU A 20 19.68 12.26 17.95
N MET A 21 20.21 13.44 18.27
CA MET A 21 19.83 14.68 17.62
C MET A 21 21.06 15.55 17.39
N VAL A 22 21.03 16.30 16.30
CA VAL A 22 22.02 17.32 15.98
C VAL A 22 21.31 18.61 15.60
N GLU A 23 21.76 19.74 16.16
CA GLU A 23 21.24 21.06 15.84
C GLU A 23 21.66 21.52 14.44
N ASP A 24 20.89 22.46 13.89
CA ASP A 24 21.06 23.05 12.56
C ASP A 24 22.49 23.52 12.30
N GLU A 25 23.18 24.13 13.26
CA GLU A 25 24.54 24.68 13.12
C GLU A 25 25.62 23.63 12.77
N ARG A 26 25.35 22.35 13.06
CA ARG A 26 26.30 21.25 12.80
C ARG A 26 26.02 20.53 11.48
N LEU A 27 25.00 20.97 10.72
CA LEU A 27 24.66 20.43 9.42
C LEU A 27 25.49 21.07 8.30
N ARG A 28 25.52 20.43 7.12
CA ARG A 28 26.26 20.95 5.96
C ARG A 28 25.32 21.65 4.99
N TYR A 29 25.54 22.93 4.77
CA TYR A 29 24.71 23.77 3.90
C TYR A 29 25.44 24.19 2.62
N GLU A 30 24.70 24.25 1.52
CA GLU A 30 25.15 24.79 0.24
C GLU A 30 24.10 25.76 -0.30
N GLY A 31 24.54 26.89 -0.87
CA GLY A 31 23.65 27.93 -1.40
C GLY A 31 23.24 28.99 -0.37
N ALA A 32 22.16 29.71 -0.66
CA ALA A 32 21.75 30.92 0.05
C ALA A 32 21.01 30.64 1.38
N TRP A 33 21.68 29.97 2.32
CA TRP A 33 21.21 29.80 3.70
C TRP A 33 21.67 30.95 4.58
N SER A 34 20.85 31.28 5.58
CA SER A 34 21.13 32.30 6.59
C SER A 34 20.70 31.81 7.96
N VAL A 35 21.47 32.13 9.00
CA VAL A 35 21.12 31.81 10.38
C VAL A 35 20.23 32.91 10.93
N GLN A 36 19.15 32.54 11.61
CA GLN A 36 18.22 33.47 12.26
C GLN A 36 18.01 33.10 13.72
N PRO A 37 18.05 34.07 14.66
CA PRO A 37 17.71 33.81 16.05
C PRO A 37 16.26 33.31 16.20
N CYS A 38 16.06 32.28 17.02
CA CYS A 38 14.76 31.70 17.31
C CYS A 38 14.77 31.07 18.71
N ALA A 39 14.13 31.72 19.70
CA ALA A 39 14.22 31.28 21.10
C ALA A 39 13.63 29.88 21.33
N GLU A 40 12.66 29.51 20.50
CA GLU A 40 11.94 28.24 20.50
C GLU A 40 12.71 27.11 19.82
N ALA A 41 13.75 27.41 19.04
CA ALA A 41 14.57 26.40 18.38
C ALA A 41 15.52 25.70 19.36
N SER A 42 15.97 24.51 18.99
CA SER A 42 16.79 23.62 19.83
C SER A 42 18.15 24.26 20.13
N GLY A 43 18.80 24.83 19.12
CA GLY A 43 20.06 25.59 19.23
C GLY A 43 19.90 27.10 19.47
N LYS A 44 18.66 27.59 19.68
CA LYS A 44 18.31 29.03 19.68
C LYS A 44 18.47 29.74 18.33
N THR A 45 18.68 28.98 17.27
CA THR A 45 18.86 29.43 15.90
C THR A 45 18.09 28.53 14.92
N LEU A 46 17.77 29.08 13.75
CA LEU A 46 17.27 28.34 12.59
C LEU A 46 18.12 28.67 11.38
N HIS A 47 18.43 27.69 10.55
CA HIS A 47 18.90 27.93 9.19
C HIS A 47 17.72 28.11 8.25
N VAL A 48 17.72 29.21 7.51
CA VAL A 48 16.63 29.61 6.62
C VAL A 48 17.15 29.92 5.22
N ALA A 49 16.48 29.37 4.22
CA ALA A 49 16.64 29.70 2.81
C ALA A 49 15.29 29.96 2.14
N SER A 50 15.28 30.72 1.04
CA SER A 50 14.07 31.03 0.27
C SER A 50 14.26 30.90 -1.24
N GLN A 51 15.51 30.92 -1.71
CA GLN A 51 15.86 30.71 -3.11
C GLN A 51 15.86 29.21 -3.41
N GLY A 52 15.35 28.81 -4.56
CA GLY A 52 15.40 27.42 -4.99
C GLY A 52 16.83 26.95 -5.25
N GLY A 53 17.10 25.68 -4.97
CA GLY A 53 18.39 25.03 -5.20
C GLY A 53 19.37 25.08 -4.03
N ALA A 54 19.07 25.79 -2.93
CA ALA A 54 19.84 25.70 -1.70
C ALA A 54 19.62 24.33 -1.02
N ARG A 55 20.68 23.75 -0.45
CA ARG A 55 20.72 22.37 0.05
C ARG A 55 21.22 22.30 1.49
N VAL A 56 20.68 21.38 2.27
CA VAL A 56 21.29 20.93 3.52
C VAL A 56 21.43 19.41 3.49
N LYS A 57 22.58 18.89 3.94
CA LYS A 57 22.88 17.45 3.98
C LYS A 57 23.34 17.02 5.36
N PHE A 58 22.88 15.83 5.76
CA PHE A 58 23.30 15.14 6.98
C PHE A 58 23.54 13.65 6.68
N SER A 59 24.47 13.04 7.42
CA SER A 59 24.74 11.60 7.35
C SER A 59 24.62 11.00 8.74
N PHE A 60 23.97 9.85 8.84
CA PHE A 60 23.64 9.22 10.11
C PHE A 60 23.81 7.70 10.00
N ASP A 61 24.05 7.05 11.14
CA ASP A 61 23.99 5.60 11.27
C ASP A 61 22.71 5.23 12.03
N GLY A 62 21.83 4.47 11.40
CA GLY A 62 20.53 4.13 11.97
C GLY A 62 19.58 3.54 10.94
N ASN A 63 18.30 3.49 11.28
CA ASN A 63 17.23 3.00 10.39
C ASN A 63 16.04 3.96 10.27
N GLN A 64 16.13 5.12 10.94
CA GLN A 64 15.11 6.17 10.90
C GLN A 64 15.72 7.56 11.07
N VAL A 65 15.10 8.57 10.43
CA VAL A 65 15.52 9.97 10.48
C VAL A 65 14.33 10.93 10.38
N ARG A 66 14.44 12.09 11.04
CA ARG A 66 13.44 13.16 11.11
C ARG A 66 14.08 14.51 10.86
N LEU A 67 13.44 15.33 10.04
CA LEU A 67 13.75 16.75 9.94
C LEU A 67 12.88 17.50 10.95
N ILE A 68 13.52 18.27 11.82
CA ILE A 68 12.87 19.17 12.76
C ILE A 68 13.01 20.60 12.26
N GLY A 69 11.93 21.38 12.33
CA GLY A 69 11.96 22.78 11.91
C GLY A 69 10.70 23.55 12.25
N ARG A 70 10.63 24.77 11.71
CA ARG A 70 9.48 25.66 11.80
C ARG A 70 8.55 25.48 10.61
N ALA A 71 7.25 25.44 10.85
CA ALA A 71 6.23 25.71 9.84
C ALA A 71 5.54 27.04 10.15
N GLY A 72 5.26 27.85 9.14
CA GLY A 72 4.67 29.18 9.35
C GLY A 72 4.02 29.78 8.10
N PRO A 73 3.36 30.95 8.23
CA PRO A 73 2.54 31.51 7.13
C PRO A 73 3.32 31.85 5.86
N ASP A 74 4.63 31.98 5.96
CA ASP A 74 5.57 32.30 4.87
C ASP A 74 6.39 31.07 4.39
N GLY A 75 5.98 29.88 4.80
CA GLY A 75 6.64 28.62 4.46
C GLY A 75 6.61 28.27 2.97
N GLY A 76 7.74 27.82 2.46
CA GLY A 76 7.92 27.35 1.09
C GLY A 76 7.90 25.83 0.99
N ARG A 77 8.33 25.33 -0.17
CA ARG A 77 8.44 23.90 -0.45
C ARG A 77 9.89 23.46 -0.62
N ALA A 78 10.18 22.23 -0.22
CA ALA A 78 11.45 21.58 -0.43
C ALA A 78 11.26 20.12 -0.89
N ASP A 79 12.18 19.64 -1.72
CA ASP A 79 12.35 18.21 -1.96
C ASP A 79 13.14 17.57 -0.80
N VAL A 80 12.85 16.30 -0.54
CA VAL A 80 13.59 15.46 0.40
C VAL A 80 14.23 14.33 -0.39
N LEU A 81 15.52 14.08 -0.15
CA LEU A 81 16.24 12.94 -0.69
C LEU A 81 16.78 12.11 0.47
N VAL A 82 16.71 10.79 0.33
CA VAL A 82 17.35 9.84 1.23
C VAL A 82 18.27 8.97 0.36
N ASP A 83 19.55 8.91 0.70
CA ASP A 83 20.58 8.19 -0.07
C ASP A 83 20.65 8.61 -1.54
N GLY A 84 20.45 9.90 -1.80
CA GLY A 84 20.40 10.47 -3.14
C GLY A 84 19.12 10.17 -3.92
N VAL A 85 18.19 9.39 -3.36
CA VAL A 85 16.89 9.08 -3.96
C VAL A 85 15.85 10.10 -3.49
N LYS A 86 15.32 10.86 -4.45
CA LYS A 86 14.21 11.79 -4.19
C LYS A 86 12.96 11.06 -3.72
N GLN A 87 12.41 11.49 -2.60
CA GLN A 87 11.19 10.96 -2.02
C GLN A 87 9.96 11.45 -2.81
N LEU A 88 8.88 10.63 -2.83
CA LEU A 88 7.64 10.96 -3.55
C LEU A 88 6.96 12.23 -3.02
N CYS A 89 7.08 12.47 -1.71
CA CYS A 89 6.53 13.63 -1.03
C CYS A 89 7.68 14.50 -0.50
N GLY A 90 7.71 15.76 -0.95
CA GLY A 90 8.54 16.79 -0.34
C GLY A 90 7.90 17.36 0.94
N VAL A 91 8.47 18.45 1.45
CA VAL A 91 7.95 19.18 2.61
C VAL A 91 7.34 20.50 2.17
N ASP A 92 6.15 20.82 2.68
CA ASP A 92 5.56 22.15 2.63
C ASP A 92 5.63 22.77 4.03
N PHE A 93 6.43 23.83 4.17
CA PHE A 93 6.71 24.49 5.44
C PHE A 93 5.59 25.46 5.85
N TRP A 94 4.45 25.46 5.14
CA TRP A 94 3.35 26.36 5.43
C TRP A 94 2.49 25.86 6.60
N CYS A 95 2.21 26.77 7.53
CA CYS A 95 1.19 26.62 8.56
C CYS A 95 0.52 27.99 8.77
N PRO A 96 -0.82 28.09 8.93
CA PRO A 96 -1.48 29.38 9.14
C PRO A 96 -1.05 30.10 10.42
N GLN A 97 -0.38 29.41 11.34
CA GLN A 97 0.24 29.95 12.56
C GLN A 97 1.66 29.40 12.67
N VAL A 98 2.57 30.16 13.26
CA VAL A 98 3.94 29.69 13.49
C VAL A 98 3.91 28.50 14.45
N ARG A 99 4.60 27.43 14.08
CA ARG A 99 4.85 26.25 14.90
C ARG A 99 6.32 25.87 14.79
N ASP A 100 7.02 25.92 15.92
CA ASP A 100 8.42 25.56 16.05
C ASP A 100 8.60 24.11 16.48
N GLN A 101 9.81 23.58 16.30
CA GLN A 101 10.19 22.22 16.72
C GLN A 101 9.24 21.12 16.21
N GLN A 102 8.72 21.27 14.98
CA GLN A 102 7.83 20.30 14.37
C GLN A 102 8.63 19.24 13.63
N VAL A 103 8.16 17.98 13.68
CA VAL A 103 8.61 16.94 12.73
C VAL A 103 8.00 17.26 11.37
N LEU A 104 8.80 17.79 10.46
CA LEU A 104 8.35 18.25 9.14
C LEU A 104 8.37 17.14 8.10
N CYS A 105 9.33 16.21 8.22
CA CYS A 105 9.29 14.93 7.54
C CYS A 105 10.00 13.87 8.38
N TYR A 106 9.66 12.62 8.13
CA TYR A 106 10.35 11.47 8.71
C TYR A 106 10.49 10.36 7.68
N ARG A 107 11.50 9.52 7.87
CA ARG A 107 11.69 8.28 7.13
C ARG A 107 12.02 7.19 8.14
N ASN A 108 11.22 6.13 8.16
CA ASN A 108 11.40 4.94 9.00
C ASN A 108 11.59 3.72 8.10
N GLY A 109 12.02 2.60 8.70
CA GLY A 109 12.13 1.32 8.00
C GLY A 109 13.21 1.30 6.92
N LEU A 110 14.26 2.11 7.10
CA LEU A 110 15.49 1.93 6.34
C LEU A 110 16.17 0.64 6.81
N GLU A 111 17.03 0.07 5.96
CA GLU A 111 17.94 -0.96 6.44
C GLU A 111 18.82 -0.38 7.57
N GLN A 112 19.32 -1.23 8.48
CA GLN A 112 20.26 -0.71 9.48
C GLN A 112 21.58 -0.37 8.79
N GLY A 113 22.03 0.88 8.92
CA GLY A 113 23.39 1.25 8.50
C GLY A 113 23.56 2.75 8.29
N ASN A 114 24.55 3.10 7.46
CA ASN A 114 24.85 4.48 7.13
C ASN A 114 23.93 4.99 6.02
N HIS A 115 23.27 6.11 6.29
CA HIS A 115 22.36 6.79 5.39
C HIS A 115 22.65 8.29 5.31
N SER A 116 22.06 8.93 4.30
CA SER A 116 22.09 10.38 4.15
C SER A 116 20.71 10.99 3.94
N LEU A 117 20.45 12.10 4.63
CA LEU A 117 19.29 12.97 4.42
C LEU A 117 19.75 14.24 3.70
N GLU A 118 19.05 14.62 2.63
CA GLU A 118 19.27 15.89 1.94
C GLU A 118 17.94 16.62 1.71
N ILE A 119 17.90 17.91 2.03
CA ILE A 119 16.75 18.79 1.79
C ILE A 119 17.14 19.81 0.75
N VAL A 120 16.35 19.92 -0.32
CA VAL A 120 16.60 20.86 -1.43
C VAL A 120 15.43 21.81 -1.55
N THR A 121 15.69 23.09 -1.28
CA THR A 121 14.69 24.16 -1.41
C THR A 121 14.19 24.28 -2.86
N LEU A 122 12.89 24.48 -3.06
CA LEU A 122 12.31 24.63 -4.40
C LEU A 122 12.17 26.08 -4.84
N GLY A 123 12.21 27.04 -3.90
CA GLY A 123 11.90 28.45 -4.19
C GLY A 123 10.45 28.67 -4.64
N THR A 124 9.57 27.70 -4.37
CA THR A 124 8.14 27.74 -4.68
C THR A 124 7.32 27.61 -3.41
N LYS A 125 6.03 27.94 -3.51
CA LYS A 125 5.09 27.94 -2.40
C LYS A 125 3.73 27.42 -2.83
N ASN A 126 2.92 27.00 -1.85
CA ASN A 126 1.51 26.76 -2.10
C ASN A 126 0.72 28.10 -2.20
N PRO A 127 -0.50 28.09 -2.76
CA PRO A 127 -1.30 29.32 -2.93
C PRO A 127 -1.67 30.07 -1.64
N MET A 128 -1.67 29.38 -0.50
CA MET A 128 -2.02 29.97 0.81
C MET A 128 -0.82 30.63 1.51
N SER A 129 0.40 30.39 1.02
CA SER A 129 1.61 30.89 1.66
C SER A 129 1.97 32.30 1.23
N ALA A 130 2.48 33.08 2.19
CA ALA A 130 3.02 34.42 1.96
C ALA A 130 4.43 34.39 1.34
N GLY A 131 5.18 33.29 1.51
CA GLY A 131 6.62 33.23 1.17
C GLY A 131 7.10 31.86 0.74
N THR A 132 8.41 31.71 0.56
CA THR A 132 9.06 30.47 0.09
C THR A 132 10.09 29.96 1.11
N ARG A 133 9.94 30.30 2.39
CA ARG A 133 10.94 30.05 3.42
C ARG A 133 10.97 28.58 3.84
N VAL A 134 12.15 27.99 3.83
CA VAL A 134 12.45 26.64 4.33
C VAL A 134 13.26 26.80 5.60
N TYR A 135 12.85 26.11 6.66
CA TYR A 135 13.38 26.29 8.03
C TYR A 135 13.97 24.99 8.56
N VAL A 136 15.24 25.00 8.97
CA VAL A 136 15.91 23.83 9.55
C VAL A 136 16.31 24.17 10.98
N ASP A 137 15.86 23.35 11.94
CA ASP A 137 16.19 23.46 13.38
C ASP A 137 17.14 22.34 13.81
N ALA A 138 16.80 21.10 13.46
CA ALA A 138 17.61 19.95 13.84
C ALA A 138 17.34 18.76 12.92
N VAL A 139 18.24 17.79 12.97
CA VAL A 139 17.99 16.43 12.46
C VAL A 139 18.07 15.47 13.62
N GLN A 140 17.06 14.62 13.74
CA GLN A 140 16.97 13.58 14.75
C GLN A 140 17.00 12.22 14.04
N TRP A 141 17.73 11.25 14.57
CA TRP A 141 17.83 9.90 14.03
C TRP A 141 17.88 8.88 15.15
N SER A 142 17.73 7.61 14.79
CA SER A 142 17.86 6.53 15.76
C SER A 142 18.34 5.25 15.08
N ALA A 143 19.17 4.52 15.82
CA ALA A 143 19.63 3.18 15.49
C ALA A 143 18.85 2.09 16.23
N ALA A 144 17.68 2.42 16.80
CA ALA A 144 16.82 1.48 17.50
C ALA A 144 16.51 0.28 16.61
N GLN A 145 17.10 -0.85 16.94
CA GLN A 145 16.62 -2.13 16.43
C GLN A 145 15.51 -2.57 17.35
N GLY A 146 14.27 -2.30 16.96
CA GLY A 146 13.14 -2.91 17.63
C GLY A 146 13.25 -4.43 17.49
N LYS A 147 13.74 -5.13 18.52
CA LYS A 147 13.23 -6.48 18.80
C LYS A 147 11.81 -6.25 19.28
N SER A 148 10.91 -6.35 18.33
CA SER A 148 9.49 -6.25 18.61
C SER A 148 9.08 -7.55 19.35
N ASP A 149 9.31 -7.63 20.66
CA ASP A 149 8.72 -8.70 21.49
C ASP A 149 7.18 -8.61 21.46
N LEU A 150 6.68 -7.43 21.06
CA LEU A 150 5.37 -7.21 20.46
C LEU A 150 5.60 -6.97 18.97
N ALA A 151 5.38 -8.00 18.13
CA ALA A 151 5.49 -7.97 16.67
C ALA A 151 5.14 -6.60 16.07
N GLU A 152 5.86 -6.15 15.01
CA GLU A 152 5.22 -5.32 13.97
C GLU A 152 3.82 -5.89 13.80
N GLY A 153 2.77 -5.15 14.23
CA GLY A 153 1.49 -5.77 14.62
C GLY A 153 1.16 -6.87 13.62
N GLY A 154 1.21 -8.13 14.08
CA GLY A 154 1.67 -9.31 13.32
C GLY A 154 0.87 -9.72 12.09
N GLY A 155 0.24 -8.76 11.41
CA GLY A 155 -0.87 -8.88 10.50
C GLY A 155 -2.03 -9.67 11.11
N PRO A 156 -3.16 -9.71 10.42
CA PRO A 156 -4.02 -10.87 10.49
C PRO A 156 -3.19 -12.12 10.14
N ALA A 157 -3.00 -12.99 11.13
CA ALA A 157 -2.43 -14.31 10.94
C ALA A 157 -3.51 -15.38 10.70
N ASP A 158 -4.80 -15.01 10.81
CA ASP A 158 -5.91 -15.90 10.51
C ASP A 158 -6.24 -15.91 9.00
N PRO A 159 -6.94 -16.95 8.51
CA PRO A 159 -7.42 -16.98 7.13
C PRO A 159 -8.28 -15.76 6.81
N GLN A 160 -8.04 -15.16 5.64
CA GLN A 160 -8.84 -14.08 5.09
C GLN A 160 -9.60 -14.56 3.88
N ARG A 161 -10.92 -14.35 3.87
CA ARG A 161 -11.85 -14.87 2.87
C ARG A 161 -12.78 -13.76 2.42
N VAL A 162 -12.79 -13.47 1.13
CA VAL A 162 -13.59 -12.38 0.55
C VAL A 162 -14.35 -12.83 -0.69
N ILE A 163 -15.56 -12.31 -0.85
CA ILE A 163 -16.43 -12.49 -2.03
C ILE A 163 -16.63 -11.13 -2.68
N PHE A 164 -16.29 -11.04 -3.96
CA PHE A 164 -16.45 -9.83 -4.75
C PHE A 164 -17.91 -9.70 -5.22
N GLY A 165 -18.43 -8.48 -5.27
CA GLY A 165 -19.82 -8.21 -5.69
C GLY A 165 -20.90 -8.61 -4.69
N TYR A 166 -20.60 -9.39 -3.65
CA TYR A 166 -21.57 -9.77 -2.63
C TYR A 166 -21.84 -8.63 -1.64
N LEU A 167 -23.06 -8.09 -1.63
CA LEU A 167 -23.41 -6.87 -0.87
C LEU A 167 -24.15 -7.12 0.46
N SER A 168 -24.18 -8.37 0.94
CA SER A 168 -24.82 -8.66 2.23
C SER A 168 -24.11 -7.95 3.38
N ARG A 169 -24.87 -7.60 4.42
CA ARG A 169 -24.35 -7.07 5.68
C ARG A 169 -23.81 -8.15 6.62
N GLN A 170 -24.01 -9.42 6.26
CA GLN A 170 -23.53 -10.58 6.99
C GLN A 170 -22.59 -11.38 6.10
N ASP A 171 -21.53 -11.89 6.72
CA ASP A 171 -20.62 -12.82 6.08
C ASP A 171 -21.40 -14.02 5.52
N TYR A 172 -21.04 -14.46 4.32
CA TYR A 172 -21.53 -15.72 3.80
C TYR A 172 -20.78 -16.85 4.52
N VAL A 173 -21.51 -17.83 5.04
CA VAL A 173 -20.91 -19.02 5.66
C VAL A 173 -21.02 -20.17 4.67
N ASP A 174 -19.88 -20.70 4.25
CA ASP A 174 -19.84 -21.83 3.32
C ASP A 174 -20.24 -23.15 3.97
N SER A 175 -20.38 -24.20 3.17
CA SER A 175 -20.80 -25.55 3.57
C SER A 175 -19.86 -26.21 4.57
N THR A 176 -18.63 -25.70 4.70
CA THR A 176 -17.62 -26.16 5.66
C THR A 176 -17.53 -25.29 6.90
N GLY A 177 -18.35 -24.24 6.99
CA GLY A 177 -18.43 -23.34 8.14
C GLY A 177 -17.49 -22.14 8.10
N ASN A 178 -16.78 -21.90 6.99
CA ASN A 178 -15.93 -20.71 6.90
C ASN A 178 -16.76 -19.48 6.57
N ALA A 179 -16.47 -18.38 7.26
CA ALA A 179 -17.06 -17.08 6.98
C ALA A 179 -16.29 -16.36 5.85
N TRP A 180 -17.04 -15.78 4.91
CA TRP A 180 -16.54 -15.05 3.76
C TRP A 180 -17.17 -13.64 3.74
N ARG A 181 -16.30 -12.62 3.75
CA ARG A 181 -16.72 -11.22 3.83
C ARG A 181 -16.95 -10.61 2.46
N PRO A 182 -17.83 -9.60 2.32
CA PRO A 182 -17.81 -8.72 1.16
C PRO A 182 -16.41 -8.14 0.89
N ALA A 183 -15.91 -8.26 -0.34
CA ALA A 183 -14.62 -7.69 -0.72
C ALA A 183 -14.73 -6.16 -0.84
N THR A 184 -14.05 -5.43 0.05
CA THR A 184 -14.03 -3.96 0.04
C THR A 184 -12.62 -3.36 -0.14
N GLU A 185 -11.57 -4.18 -0.12
CA GLU A 185 -10.17 -3.74 -0.12
C GLU A 185 -9.46 -4.14 -1.43
N PHE A 186 -9.69 -3.36 -2.49
CA PHE A 186 -8.99 -3.52 -3.76
C PHE A 186 -8.93 -2.21 -4.54
N VAL A 187 -7.94 -2.11 -5.43
CA VAL A 187 -7.74 -0.96 -6.30
C VAL A 187 -8.16 -1.33 -7.71
N PHE A 188 -9.10 -0.57 -8.25
CA PHE A 188 -9.58 -0.70 -9.62
C PHE A 188 -9.67 0.70 -10.23
N ARG A 189 -8.93 0.95 -11.31
CA ARG A 189 -8.98 2.20 -12.07
C ARG A 189 -9.62 1.98 -13.44
N ILE A 190 -10.82 2.52 -13.65
CA ILE A 190 -11.55 2.42 -14.94
C ILE A 190 -11.51 3.71 -15.77
N GLY A 191 -11.11 4.85 -15.19
CA GLY A 191 -11.05 6.15 -15.86
C GLY A 191 -11.54 7.30 -14.98
N SER A 192 -11.39 8.54 -15.46
CA SER A 192 -11.82 9.73 -14.71
C SER A 192 -13.35 9.80 -14.59
N LYS A 193 -13.84 10.05 -13.38
CA LYS A 193 -15.28 10.25 -13.05
C LYS A 193 -16.20 9.06 -13.33
N ALA A 194 -15.66 7.86 -13.54
CA ALA A 194 -16.48 6.68 -13.76
C ALA A 194 -16.85 6.00 -12.43
N ASP A 195 -18.11 5.57 -12.32
CA ASP A 195 -18.61 4.79 -11.18
C ASP A 195 -18.28 3.31 -11.39
N LEU A 196 -17.51 2.74 -10.46
CA LEU A 196 -17.00 1.38 -10.55
C LEU A 196 -18.09 0.32 -10.40
N VAL A 197 -19.05 0.55 -9.50
CA VAL A 197 -20.04 -0.47 -9.13
C VAL A 197 -20.88 -0.92 -10.32
N PRO A 198 -21.57 -0.03 -11.06
CA PRO A 198 -22.42 -0.45 -12.18
C PRO A 198 -21.63 -1.00 -13.38
N VAL A 199 -20.32 -0.70 -13.48
CA VAL A 199 -19.50 -1.09 -14.65
C VAL A 199 -18.82 -2.44 -14.43
N ALA A 200 -18.32 -2.68 -13.21
CA ALA A 200 -17.42 -3.78 -12.92
C ALA A 200 -18.03 -4.85 -11.99
N PHE A 201 -18.99 -4.51 -11.13
CA PHE A 201 -19.46 -5.44 -10.10
C PHE A 201 -20.65 -6.25 -10.59
N TRP A 202 -20.65 -7.52 -10.24
CA TRP A 202 -21.82 -8.38 -10.33
C TRP A 202 -22.45 -8.48 -8.95
N THR A 203 -23.35 -7.53 -8.67
CA THR A 203 -24.03 -7.40 -7.37
C THR A 203 -25.27 -8.29 -7.25
N ASP A 204 -25.84 -8.68 -8.39
CA ASP A 204 -26.86 -9.70 -8.48
C ASP A 204 -26.25 -11.04 -8.93
N PRO A 205 -26.78 -12.18 -8.46
CA PRO A 205 -26.34 -13.50 -8.94
C PRO A 205 -26.39 -13.60 -10.47
N ARG A 206 -25.26 -13.96 -11.08
CA ARG A 206 -25.13 -14.11 -12.54
C ARG A 206 -25.79 -15.38 -13.08
N ILE A 207 -25.94 -16.39 -12.23
CA ILE A 207 -26.62 -17.65 -12.53
C ILE A 207 -27.30 -18.17 -11.27
N LYS A 208 -28.38 -18.93 -11.44
CA LYS A 208 -29.13 -19.53 -10.32
C LYS A 208 -28.30 -20.60 -9.61
N ASP A 209 -27.79 -21.56 -10.38
CA ASP A 209 -27.04 -22.72 -9.89
C ASP A 209 -25.64 -22.71 -10.51
N VAL A 210 -24.63 -23.00 -9.68
CA VAL A 210 -23.23 -23.18 -10.13
C VAL A 210 -22.88 -24.65 -9.96
N ALA A 211 -22.47 -25.31 -11.03
CA ALA A 211 -22.11 -26.72 -10.99
C ALA A 211 -20.69 -26.93 -10.41
N GLY A 212 -20.46 -28.09 -9.78
CA GLY A 212 -19.15 -28.45 -9.22
C GLY A 212 -18.85 -27.83 -7.85
N THR A 213 -19.83 -27.22 -7.19
CA THR A 213 -19.68 -26.65 -5.85
C THR A 213 -20.95 -26.84 -5.01
N PRO A 214 -20.82 -27.08 -3.69
CA PRO A 214 -21.93 -26.95 -2.75
C PRO A 214 -22.24 -25.49 -2.38
N ASP A 215 -21.36 -24.55 -2.74
CA ASP A 215 -21.36 -23.15 -2.27
C ASP A 215 -21.49 -22.15 -3.44
N PRO A 216 -22.63 -22.11 -4.16
CA PRO A 216 -22.78 -21.34 -5.40
C PRO A 216 -22.58 -19.82 -5.22
N ASP A 217 -22.81 -19.29 -4.01
CA ASP A 217 -22.64 -17.87 -3.69
C ASP A 217 -21.17 -17.43 -3.75
N LEU A 218 -20.21 -18.35 -3.58
CA LEU A 218 -18.80 -18.04 -3.80
C LEU A 218 -18.44 -17.82 -5.28
N TYR A 219 -19.35 -18.13 -6.19
CA TYR A 219 -19.08 -18.20 -7.64
C TYR A 219 -20.07 -17.43 -8.52
N ARG A 220 -21.21 -17.00 -8.00
CA ARG A 220 -22.25 -16.31 -8.78
C ARG A 220 -22.23 -14.79 -8.68
N TYR A 221 -21.37 -14.24 -7.83
CA TYR A 221 -21.04 -12.81 -7.76
C TYR A 221 -19.61 -12.59 -8.28
N GLY A 222 -19.16 -11.33 -8.33
CA GLY A 222 -17.76 -11.06 -8.63
C GLY A 222 -17.51 -9.64 -9.09
N ILE A 223 -16.31 -9.44 -9.61
CA ILE A 223 -15.94 -8.25 -10.39
C ILE A 223 -15.30 -8.66 -11.71
N ARG A 224 -15.35 -7.74 -12.67
CA ARG A 224 -14.68 -7.87 -13.96
C ARG A 224 -14.02 -6.56 -14.39
N GLY A 225 -12.90 -6.64 -15.11
CA GLY A 225 -12.14 -5.47 -15.54
C GLY A 225 -10.90 -5.78 -16.35
N SER A 226 -10.35 -4.76 -17.01
CA SER A 226 -9.10 -4.92 -17.75
C SER A 226 -7.87 -5.06 -16.85
N ASP A 227 -7.89 -4.43 -15.67
CA ASP A 227 -6.78 -4.41 -14.72
C ASP A 227 -7.26 -3.97 -13.32
N PHE A 228 -7.04 -4.82 -12.31
CA PHE A 228 -7.34 -4.51 -10.91
C PHE A 228 -6.49 -5.35 -9.95
N THR A 229 -6.26 -4.83 -8.74
CA THR A 229 -5.41 -5.47 -7.72
C THR A 229 -6.12 -5.54 -6.37
N ALA A 230 -6.21 -6.74 -5.79
CA ALA A 230 -6.63 -6.95 -4.41
C ALA A 230 -5.41 -7.02 -3.48
N TYR A 231 -5.52 -6.41 -2.29
CA TYR A 231 -4.44 -6.36 -1.31
C TYR A 231 -4.90 -7.02 -0.01
N PHE A 232 -4.04 -7.85 0.57
CA PHE A 232 -4.28 -8.50 1.85
C PHE A 232 -3.15 -8.15 2.81
N THR A 233 -3.46 -7.48 3.91
CA THR A 233 -2.50 -7.27 5.00
C THR A 233 -2.41 -8.56 5.81
N VAL A 234 -1.20 -9.06 6.05
CA VAL A 234 -0.93 -10.39 6.61
C VAL A 234 0.35 -10.41 7.45
N ALA A 235 0.54 -11.45 8.26
CA ALA A 235 1.75 -11.64 9.05
C ALA A 235 2.99 -11.75 8.15
N PRO A 236 4.00 -10.88 8.30
CA PRO A 236 5.11 -10.81 7.33
C PRO A 236 6.07 -11.99 7.40
N THR A 237 6.06 -12.76 8.50
CA THR A 237 7.09 -13.76 8.81
C THR A 237 6.75 -15.17 8.34
N GLN A 238 5.51 -15.44 7.91
CA GLN A 238 5.05 -16.76 7.51
C GLN A 238 4.72 -16.83 6.01
N THR A 239 4.69 -18.05 5.48
CA THR A 239 4.19 -18.31 4.12
C THR A 239 2.68 -18.50 4.13
N TYR A 240 2.07 -18.27 2.98
CA TYR A 240 0.63 -18.40 2.76
C TYR A 240 0.37 -19.24 1.53
N HIS A 241 -0.84 -19.76 1.45
CA HIS A 241 -1.43 -20.15 0.19
C HIS A 241 -2.54 -19.19 -0.19
N VAL A 242 -2.71 -19.01 -1.49
CA VAL A 242 -3.75 -18.17 -2.09
C VAL A 242 -4.66 -19.08 -2.92
N ARG A 243 -5.95 -19.09 -2.61
CA ARG A 243 -6.99 -19.74 -3.40
C ARG A 243 -7.82 -18.70 -4.13
N LEU A 244 -7.92 -18.84 -5.44
CA LEU A 244 -8.70 -17.98 -6.31
C LEU A 244 -9.89 -18.77 -6.86
N LYS A 245 -11.11 -18.26 -6.69
CA LYS A 245 -12.36 -18.92 -7.09
C LYS A 245 -12.95 -18.23 -8.32
N PHE A 246 -13.19 -19.00 -9.37
CA PHE A 246 -13.70 -18.51 -10.64
C PHE A 246 -14.95 -19.26 -11.11
N CYS A 247 -15.83 -18.56 -11.81
CA CYS A 247 -16.92 -19.14 -12.58
C CYS A 247 -17.33 -18.19 -13.71
N GLN A 248 -17.06 -18.60 -14.94
CA GLN A 248 -17.55 -17.88 -16.11
C GLN A 248 -18.98 -18.32 -16.42
N THR A 249 -19.93 -17.40 -16.31
CA THR A 249 -21.36 -17.69 -16.44
C THR A 249 -21.92 -17.52 -17.86
N GLU A 250 -21.21 -16.78 -18.71
CA GLU A 250 -21.63 -16.47 -20.08
C GLU A 250 -20.43 -16.46 -21.05
N PRO A 251 -20.64 -16.69 -22.35
CA PRO A 251 -19.58 -16.53 -23.34
C PRO A 251 -19.13 -15.06 -23.45
N PRO A 252 -17.85 -14.78 -23.76
CA PRO A 252 -17.40 -13.41 -23.99
C PRO A 252 -17.99 -12.85 -25.30
N PRO A 253 -18.14 -11.52 -25.42
CA PRO A 253 -18.60 -10.87 -26.67
C PRO A 253 -17.70 -11.16 -27.88
N GLN A 254 -16.44 -11.49 -27.64
CA GLN A 254 -15.44 -11.84 -28.63
C GLN A 254 -14.53 -12.94 -28.09
N PRO A 255 -13.92 -13.80 -28.94
CA PRO A 255 -12.99 -14.84 -28.50
C PRO A 255 -11.91 -14.28 -27.59
N GLY A 256 -11.72 -14.92 -26.42
CA GLY A 256 -10.73 -14.50 -25.43
C GLY A 256 -11.08 -13.26 -24.64
N GLY A 257 -12.24 -12.62 -24.84
CA GLY A 257 -12.60 -11.36 -24.16
C GLY A 257 -12.71 -11.44 -22.63
N TYR A 258 -12.69 -12.66 -22.07
CA TYR A 258 -12.66 -12.96 -20.64
C TYR A 258 -11.36 -13.65 -20.18
N ALA A 259 -10.35 -13.72 -21.05
CA ALA A 259 -9.07 -14.31 -20.72
C ALA A 259 -8.44 -13.58 -19.52
N THR A 260 -8.10 -14.34 -18.49
CA THR A 260 -7.66 -13.77 -17.21
C THR A 260 -6.21 -14.16 -16.95
N SER A 261 -5.33 -13.17 -16.86
CA SER A 261 -3.98 -13.33 -16.33
C SER A 261 -3.94 -12.91 -14.87
N VAL A 262 -3.10 -13.56 -14.08
CA VAL A 262 -2.96 -13.30 -12.63
C VAL A 262 -1.48 -13.15 -12.29
N GLU A 263 -1.18 -12.11 -11.51
CA GLU A 263 0.12 -11.86 -10.89
C GLU A 263 -0.05 -11.91 -9.36
N ILE A 264 0.85 -12.58 -8.65
CA ILE A 264 0.95 -12.53 -7.18
C ILE A 264 2.32 -11.94 -6.85
N GLN A 265 2.34 -10.84 -6.11
CA GLN A 265 3.57 -10.11 -5.78
C GLN A 265 4.40 -9.74 -7.01
N ASP A 266 3.75 -9.16 -8.03
CA ASP A 266 4.32 -8.79 -9.33
C ASP A 266 4.91 -9.96 -10.14
N LYS A 267 4.69 -11.22 -9.70
CA LYS A 267 5.13 -12.41 -10.43
C LYS A 267 3.93 -13.03 -11.17
N PRO A 268 4.03 -13.27 -12.49
CA PRO A 268 2.96 -13.93 -13.22
C PRO A 268 2.80 -15.38 -12.75
N VAL A 269 1.59 -15.74 -12.32
CA VAL A 269 1.22 -17.10 -11.89
C VAL A 269 0.20 -17.76 -12.82
N VAL A 270 -0.54 -16.96 -13.59
CA VAL A 270 -1.47 -17.42 -14.64
C VAL A 270 -1.37 -16.48 -15.83
N THR A 271 -1.33 -17.02 -17.05
CA THR A 271 -1.31 -16.23 -18.29
C THR A 271 -2.50 -16.61 -19.16
N ASP A 272 -3.32 -15.60 -19.49
CA ASP A 272 -4.43 -15.63 -20.44
C ASP A 272 -5.36 -16.85 -20.28
N MET A 273 -5.77 -17.17 -19.05
CA MET A 273 -6.60 -18.34 -18.77
C MET A 273 -7.98 -18.24 -19.42
N ASP A 274 -8.38 -19.31 -20.12
CA ASP A 274 -9.76 -19.59 -20.48
C ASP A 274 -10.47 -20.22 -19.26
N ILE A 275 -11.27 -19.41 -18.57
CA ILE A 275 -11.92 -19.81 -17.32
C ILE A 275 -12.91 -20.95 -17.56
N ALA A 276 -13.73 -20.84 -18.61
CA ALA A 276 -14.72 -21.86 -18.93
C ALA A 276 -14.05 -23.19 -19.30
N ALA A 277 -12.98 -23.17 -20.11
CA ALA A 277 -12.24 -24.39 -20.44
C ALA A 277 -11.56 -25.00 -19.19
N THR A 278 -10.97 -24.16 -18.33
CA THR A 278 -10.35 -24.60 -17.06
C THR A 278 -11.37 -25.25 -16.12
N ALA A 279 -12.60 -24.73 -16.07
CA ALA A 279 -13.71 -25.28 -15.28
C ALA A 279 -14.43 -26.47 -15.94
N GLY A 280 -14.11 -26.79 -17.19
CA GLY A 280 -14.80 -27.82 -17.99
C GLY A 280 -16.19 -27.40 -18.47
N GLY A 281 -16.47 -26.10 -18.58
CA GLY A 281 -17.68 -25.51 -19.16
C GLY A 281 -18.13 -24.21 -18.47
N LEU A 282 -19.07 -23.50 -19.10
CA LEU A 282 -19.74 -22.35 -18.49
C LEU A 282 -20.56 -22.77 -17.27
N GLY A 283 -20.67 -21.87 -16.28
CA GLY A 283 -21.46 -22.08 -15.06
C GLY A 283 -20.89 -23.13 -14.10
N LYS A 284 -19.62 -23.51 -14.28
CA LYS A 284 -18.91 -24.44 -13.40
C LYS A 284 -17.90 -23.69 -12.53
N ALA A 285 -17.88 -24.05 -11.25
CA ALA A 285 -16.90 -23.56 -10.29
C ALA A 285 -15.52 -24.13 -10.61
N VAL A 286 -14.49 -23.29 -10.50
CA VAL A 286 -13.10 -23.74 -10.54
C VAL A 286 -12.24 -22.93 -9.58
N ASP A 287 -11.34 -23.62 -8.89
CA ASP A 287 -10.40 -23.05 -7.94
C ASP A 287 -8.98 -23.18 -8.47
N LEU A 288 -8.18 -22.12 -8.34
CA LEU A 288 -6.73 -22.18 -8.45
C LEU A 288 -6.10 -22.01 -7.07
N VAL A 289 -5.01 -22.72 -6.80
CA VAL A 289 -4.32 -22.66 -5.50
C VAL A 289 -2.83 -22.46 -5.72
N PHE A 290 -2.26 -21.47 -5.03
CA PHE A 290 -0.84 -21.12 -5.09
C PHE A 290 -0.25 -21.18 -3.69
N ASN A 291 0.66 -22.13 -3.46
CA ASN A 291 1.36 -22.32 -2.18
C ASN A 291 2.65 -21.48 -2.10
N GLY A 292 3.24 -21.39 -0.91
CA GLY A 292 4.54 -20.73 -0.71
C GLY A 292 4.58 -19.23 -1.00
N VAL A 293 3.43 -18.55 -0.97
CA VAL A 293 3.33 -17.11 -1.17
C VAL A 293 3.92 -16.39 0.04
N ARG A 294 4.87 -15.49 -0.21
CA ARG A 294 5.52 -14.67 0.82
C ARG A 294 5.01 -13.22 0.77
N PRO A 295 4.61 -12.63 1.91
CA PRO A 295 4.25 -11.21 1.96
C PRO A 295 5.46 -10.31 1.65
N GLN A 296 5.18 -9.10 1.14
CA GLN A 296 6.15 -8.02 0.96
C GLN A 296 5.68 -6.86 1.83
N GLY A 297 6.47 -6.48 2.84
CA GLY A 297 6.07 -5.42 3.79
C GLY A 297 4.75 -5.71 4.50
N GLY A 298 4.45 -6.98 4.81
CA GLY A 298 3.19 -7.39 5.43
C GLY A 298 1.97 -7.40 4.49
N VAL A 299 2.17 -7.33 3.18
CA VAL A 299 1.07 -7.33 2.19
C VAL A 299 1.25 -8.43 1.16
N ILE A 300 0.16 -9.09 0.77
CA ILE A 300 0.05 -9.92 -0.44
C ILE A 300 -0.79 -9.17 -1.46
N ALA A 301 -0.18 -8.79 -2.58
CA ALA A 301 -0.85 -8.18 -3.72
C ALA A 301 -1.21 -9.24 -4.78
N ILE A 302 -2.46 -9.27 -5.22
CA ILE A 302 -2.98 -10.18 -6.26
C ILE A 302 -3.61 -9.33 -7.35
N ARG A 303 -2.97 -9.29 -8.52
CA ARG A 303 -3.41 -8.49 -9.66
C ARG A 303 -4.02 -9.38 -10.74
N PHE A 304 -5.13 -8.93 -11.28
CA PHE A 304 -5.87 -9.55 -12.37
C PHE A 304 -5.85 -8.62 -13.57
N ARG A 305 -5.51 -9.16 -14.74
CA ARG A 305 -5.41 -8.36 -15.96
C ARG A 305 -5.84 -9.14 -17.18
N HIS A 306 -6.37 -8.41 -18.15
CA HIS A 306 -6.57 -8.90 -19.50
C HIS A 306 -5.54 -8.26 -20.43
N ARG A 307 -4.91 -9.05 -21.31
CA ARG A 307 -3.84 -8.60 -22.21
C ARG A 307 -4.25 -7.43 -23.12
N PHE A 308 -5.43 -7.51 -23.75
CA PHE A 308 -5.93 -6.55 -24.76
C PHE A 308 -7.16 -5.75 -24.32
N ALA A 309 -7.22 -5.31 -23.05
CA ALA A 309 -8.34 -4.53 -22.51
C ALA A 309 -9.75 -5.18 -22.56
N GLY A 310 -9.82 -6.52 -22.65
CA GLY A 310 -11.00 -7.29 -22.29
C GLY A 310 -11.21 -7.31 -20.77
N ASN A 311 -11.99 -8.28 -20.27
CA ASN A 311 -12.39 -8.32 -18.87
C ASN A 311 -11.85 -9.56 -18.18
N ALA A 312 -10.74 -9.42 -17.45
CA ALA A 312 -10.38 -10.37 -16.41
C ALA A 312 -11.46 -10.38 -15.32
N MET A 313 -11.66 -11.52 -14.66
CA MET A 313 -12.70 -11.65 -13.64
C MET A 313 -12.24 -12.45 -12.42
N ILE A 314 -12.90 -12.24 -11.29
CA ILE A 314 -12.72 -13.05 -10.08
C ILE A 314 -14.03 -13.05 -9.28
N GLN A 315 -14.35 -14.17 -8.62
CA GLN A 315 -15.54 -14.29 -7.77
C GLN A 315 -15.17 -14.13 -6.29
N ALA A 316 -14.18 -14.90 -5.81
CA ALA A 316 -13.78 -14.91 -4.41
C ALA A 316 -12.29 -15.27 -4.24
N ILE A 317 -11.71 -14.82 -3.13
CA ILE A 317 -10.30 -15.06 -2.78
C ILE A 317 -10.21 -15.52 -1.33
N GLU A 318 -9.38 -16.53 -1.09
CA GLU A 318 -8.94 -16.97 0.23
C GLU A 318 -7.42 -16.86 0.32
N VAL A 319 -6.93 -16.27 1.43
CA VAL A 319 -5.52 -16.16 1.78
C VAL A 319 -5.34 -16.74 3.17
N GLU A 320 -4.61 -17.85 3.28
CA GLU A 320 -4.51 -18.61 4.53
C GLU A 320 -3.05 -18.98 4.82
N PRO A 321 -2.60 -18.93 6.10
CA PRO A 321 -1.24 -19.32 6.46
C PRO A 321 -0.88 -20.75 6.08
N GLY A 322 0.40 -20.96 5.81
CA GLY A 322 0.95 -22.26 5.44
C GLY A 322 0.53 -22.70 4.04
N ASP A 323 0.90 -23.93 3.71
CA ASP A 323 0.51 -24.54 2.45
C ASP A 323 -0.90 -25.14 2.56
N CYS A 324 -1.60 -25.15 1.43
CA CYS A 324 -2.92 -25.75 1.34
C CYS A 324 -2.85 -27.26 1.68
N PRO A 325 -3.77 -27.79 2.51
CA PRO A 325 -3.78 -29.21 2.87
C PRO A 325 -3.76 -30.15 1.66
N THR A 326 -3.02 -31.25 1.76
CA THR A 326 -2.90 -32.28 0.73
C THR A 326 -4.28 -32.84 0.34
N GLY A 327 -4.66 -32.66 -0.93
CA GLY A 327 -5.98 -33.07 -1.46
C GLY A 327 -6.91 -31.91 -1.86
N ALA A 328 -6.59 -30.68 -1.46
CA ALA A 328 -7.29 -29.46 -1.88
C ALA A 328 -6.57 -28.74 -3.04
N THR A 329 -6.03 -29.50 -4.00
CA THR A 329 -5.26 -28.98 -5.14
C THR A 329 -6.14 -28.19 -6.10
N GLY A 330 -5.69 -27.01 -6.49
CA GLY A 330 -6.35 -26.21 -7.53
C GLY A 330 -6.25 -26.87 -8.91
N ALA A 331 -7.13 -26.46 -9.82
CA ALA A 331 -7.10 -26.87 -11.22
C ALA A 331 -5.84 -26.35 -11.92
N THR A 332 -5.44 -27.01 -13.01
CA THR A 332 -4.40 -26.49 -13.91
C THR A 332 -5.04 -25.53 -14.92
N PRO A 333 -4.62 -24.25 -15.00
CA PRO A 333 -5.16 -23.29 -15.95
C PRO A 333 -5.04 -23.77 -17.40
N VAL A 334 -6.12 -23.67 -18.16
CA VAL A 334 -6.11 -23.86 -19.62
C VAL A 334 -5.90 -22.49 -20.28
N PRO A 335 -4.80 -22.27 -21.02
CA PRO A 335 -4.55 -20.98 -21.65
C PRO A 335 -5.44 -20.79 -22.89
N PHE A 336 -6.07 -19.63 -23.00
CA PHE A 336 -6.72 -19.19 -24.23
C PHE A 336 -5.68 -18.88 -25.29
N GLN A 337 -5.85 -19.42 -26.49
CA GLN A 337 -4.97 -19.12 -27.63
C GLN A 337 -5.58 -17.99 -28.45
N PHE A 338 -5.02 -16.79 -28.34
CA PHE A 338 -5.44 -15.67 -29.17
C PHE A 338 -5.08 -15.92 -30.65
N PRO A 339 -5.99 -15.59 -31.59
CA PRO A 339 -5.68 -15.68 -33.01
C PRO A 339 -4.44 -14.85 -33.39
N PRO A 340 -3.62 -15.30 -34.36
CA PRO A 340 -2.50 -14.51 -34.84
C PRO A 340 -2.94 -13.11 -35.31
N GLY A 341 -2.27 -12.06 -34.84
CA GLY A 341 -2.52 -10.67 -35.28
C GLY A 341 -3.53 -9.88 -34.45
N THR A 342 -4.06 -10.41 -33.34
CA THR A 342 -4.75 -9.60 -32.34
C THR A 342 -3.74 -8.80 -31.51
N ASN A 343 -3.79 -7.47 -31.60
CA ASN A 343 -2.98 -6.52 -30.83
C ASN A 343 -3.77 -5.87 -29.71
#